data_AF-A0A1R3H551-F1
#
_entry.id   AF-A0A1R3H551-F1
#
_cell.length_a   1.000
_cell.length_b   1.000
_cell.length_c   1.000
_cell.angle_alpha   90.00
_cell.angle_beta   90.00
_cell.angle_gamma   90.00
#
_symmetry.space_group_name_H-M   'P 1'
#
loop_
_entity.id
_entity.type
_entity.pdbx_description
1 polymer ?
#
loop_
_entity_poly.entity_id
_entity_poly.type
_entity_poly.pdbx_seq_one_letter_code
_entity_poly.pdbx_strand_id
1 'polypeptide(L)'
;MAPHDVRRSFKRAAISDQQKRRELSLLRQAQNRRDAQQQARCLASYSKGEIPTQQQVVLELQDNGKLVTSDDPPVVFGCLDADYMIQQSGLDSGNLLRFAIGDGGLSFSDGKLDKADLNYLGKSNRARAFADSYSKVLFQYTVRHSPLKIDDLLASINSPDDQQNKPCDMDMAG
;
A
#
# COMPACT_ATOMS: atom_id res chain seq x y z
N MET A 1 -39.70 -67.47 -26.92
CA MET A 1 -40.12 -66.56 -25.83
C MET A 1 -38.88 -66.23 -25.02
N ALA A 2 -38.38 -64.99 -25.09
CA ALA A 2 -37.22 -64.54 -24.32
C ALA A 2 -37.68 -63.74 -23.08
N PRO A 3 -36.99 -63.86 -21.93
CA PRO A 3 -37.48 -63.39 -20.64
C PRO A 3 -37.35 -61.86 -20.52
N HIS A 4 -38.27 -61.26 -19.75
CA HIS A 4 -38.35 -59.82 -19.52
C HIS A 4 -37.16 -59.30 -18.70
N ASP A 5 -36.52 -58.22 -19.21
CA ASP A 5 -35.46 -57.50 -18.51
C ASP A 5 -35.96 -56.90 -17.19
N VAL A 6 -35.20 -57.17 -16.14
CA VAL A 6 -35.44 -56.75 -14.76
C VAL A 6 -35.29 -55.23 -14.66
N ARG A 7 -36.33 -54.62 -14.07
CA ARG A 7 -36.47 -53.21 -13.68
C ARG A 7 -35.14 -52.49 -13.43
N ARG A 8 -34.92 -51.43 -14.21
CA ARG A 8 -33.90 -50.41 -13.95
C ARG A 8 -34.10 -49.83 -12.54
N SER A 9 -33.08 -49.96 -11.70
CA SER A 9 -33.09 -49.50 -10.30
C SER A 9 -33.17 -47.98 -10.20
N PHE A 10 -33.88 -47.54 -9.16
CA PHE A 10 -34.29 -46.19 -8.81
C PHE A 10 -33.21 -45.12 -9.03
N LYS A 11 -33.53 -44.06 -9.78
CA LYS A 11 -32.72 -42.85 -9.87
C LYS A 11 -32.48 -42.33 -8.44
N ARG A 12 -31.22 -42.28 -7.98
CA ARG A 12 -30.86 -41.62 -6.72
C ARG A 12 -31.32 -40.17 -6.77
N ALA A 13 -31.95 -39.68 -5.69
CA ALA A 13 -32.50 -38.34 -5.62
C ALA A 13 -31.44 -37.27 -5.94
N ALA A 14 -31.74 -36.37 -6.87
CA ALA A 14 -30.88 -35.25 -7.28
C ALA A 14 -30.65 -34.19 -6.17
N ILE A 15 -31.23 -34.39 -4.99
CA ILE A 15 -31.28 -33.42 -3.87
C ILE A 15 -29.96 -33.38 -3.09
N SER A 16 -29.26 -34.53 -2.97
CA SER A 16 -27.99 -34.62 -2.23
C SER A 16 -26.90 -33.74 -2.83
N ASP A 17 -26.88 -33.60 -4.15
CA ASP A 17 -25.83 -32.87 -4.85
C ASP A 17 -26.01 -31.35 -4.74
N GLN A 18 -27.25 -30.85 -4.67
CA GLN A 18 -27.52 -29.42 -4.48
C GLN A 18 -27.20 -28.94 -3.06
N GLN A 19 -27.57 -29.72 -2.04
CA GLN A 19 -27.22 -29.42 -0.64
C GLN A 19 -25.69 -29.45 -0.47
N LYS A 20 -25.04 -30.48 -0.99
CA LYS A 20 -23.57 -30.61 -0.94
C LYS A 20 -22.86 -29.45 -1.65
N ARG A 21 -23.33 -29.03 -2.83
CA ARG A 21 -22.77 -27.86 -3.55
C ARG A 21 -22.96 -26.56 -2.76
N ARG A 22 -24.12 -26.39 -2.09
CA ARG A 22 -24.38 -25.23 -1.24
C ARG A 22 -23.43 -25.21 -0.04
N GLU A 23 -23.26 -26.33 0.65
CA GLU A 23 -22.32 -26.46 1.78
C GLU A 23 -20.87 -26.17 1.36
N LEU A 24 -20.42 -26.74 0.23
CA LEU A 24 -19.10 -26.47 -0.32
C LEU A 24 -18.90 -24.98 -0.68
N SER A 25 -19.92 -24.35 -1.24
CA SER A 25 -19.88 -22.91 -1.56
C SER A 25 -19.77 -22.05 -0.30
N LEU A 26 -20.57 -22.37 0.73
CA LEU A 26 -20.52 -21.68 2.02
C LEU A 26 -19.17 -21.84 2.72
N LEU A 27 -18.61 -23.05 2.70
CA LEU A 27 -17.26 -23.32 3.23
C LEU A 27 -16.20 -22.48 2.51
N ARG A 28 -16.27 -22.42 1.17
CA ARG A 28 -15.34 -21.60 0.36
C ARG A 28 -15.49 -20.11 0.66
N GLN A 29 -16.71 -19.60 0.80
CA GLN A 29 -16.94 -18.21 1.18
C GLN A 29 -16.40 -17.89 2.58
N ALA A 30 -16.59 -18.80 3.54
CA ALA A 30 -16.08 -18.64 4.90
C ALA A 30 -14.54 -18.68 4.94
N GLN A 31 -13.92 -19.50 4.10
CA GLN A 31 -12.46 -19.52 3.93
C GLN A 31 -11.96 -18.23 3.29
N ASN A 32 -12.53 -17.80 2.16
CA ASN A 32 -12.17 -16.54 1.51
C ASN A 32 -12.30 -15.34 2.46
N ARG A 33 -13.34 -15.32 3.30
CA ARG A 33 -13.53 -14.26 4.30
C ARG A 33 -12.42 -14.27 5.35
N ARG A 34 -12.04 -15.45 5.85
CA ARG A 34 -10.93 -15.60 6.80
C ARG A 34 -9.60 -15.21 6.17
N ASP A 35 -9.32 -15.66 4.96
CA ASP A 35 -8.08 -15.36 4.25
C ASP A 35 -7.96 -13.86 3.98
N ALA A 36 -9.05 -13.21 3.54
CA ALA A 36 -9.10 -11.76 3.36
C ALA A 36 -8.90 -10.99 4.68
N GLN A 37 -9.52 -11.45 5.78
CA GLN A 37 -9.34 -10.86 7.10
C GLN A 37 -7.89 -11.03 7.60
N GLN A 38 -7.29 -12.20 7.39
CA GLN A 38 -5.90 -12.45 7.74
C GLN A 38 -4.97 -11.58 6.89
N GLN A 39 -5.22 -11.45 5.59
CA GLN A 39 -4.44 -10.59 4.71
C GLN A 39 -4.56 -9.11 5.15
N ALA A 40 -5.77 -8.62 5.42
CA ALA A 40 -5.99 -7.27 5.93
C ALA A 40 -5.28 -7.05 7.28
N ARG A 41 -5.30 -8.06 8.17
CA ARG A 41 -4.58 -8.01 9.44
C ARG A 41 -3.07 -8.00 9.23
N CYS A 42 -2.52 -8.83 8.36
CA CYS A 42 -1.09 -8.82 8.01
C CYS A 42 -0.65 -7.48 7.41
N LEU A 43 -1.51 -6.83 6.63
CA LEU A 43 -1.27 -5.48 6.11
C LEU A 43 -1.34 -4.41 7.21
N ALA A 44 -2.28 -4.54 8.15
CA ALA A 44 -2.48 -3.58 9.24
C ALA A 44 -1.46 -3.74 10.39
N SER A 45 -1.03 -4.97 10.66
CA SER A 45 -0.13 -5.31 11.74
C SER A 45 1.18 -5.84 11.20
N TYR A 46 2.21 -4.99 11.23
CA TYR A 46 3.55 -5.43 10.91
C TYR A 46 4.12 -6.21 12.11
N SER A 47 4.60 -7.43 11.82
CA SER A 47 5.35 -8.38 12.66
C SER A 47 4.75 -8.90 13.99
N LYS A 48 3.78 -8.23 14.65
CA LYS A 48 3.24 -8.70 15.96
C LYS A 48 1.74 -8.50 16.23
N GLY A 49 0.93 -8.12 15.24
CA GLY A 49 -0.50 -7.88 15.51
C GLY A 49 -0.82 -6.48 16.04
N GLU A 50 0.20 -5.64 16.27
CA GLU A 50 0.08 -4.27 16.77
C GLU A 50 0.03 -3.27 15.60
N ILE A 51 -0.89 -2.31 15.67
CA ILE A 51 -0.95 -1.21 14.70
C ILE A 51 0.16 -0.23 15.06
N PRO A 52 1.09 0.09 14.14
CA PRO A 52 2.13 1.08 14.41
C PRO A 52 1.49 2.42 14.76
N THR A 53 1.84 2.96 15.93
CA THR A 53 1.39 4.29 16.39
C THR A 53 2.00 5.41 15.56
N GLN A 54 3.23 5.20 15.06
CA GLN A 54 3.94 6.11 14.19
C GLN A 54 3.98 5.57 12.75
N GLN A 55 3.96 6.49 11.78
CA GLN A 55 4.16 6.12 10.38
C GLN A 55 5.55 5.52 10.21
N GLN A 56 5.61 4.39 9.51
CA GLN A 56 6.87 3.78 9.12
C GLN A 56 7.09 3.93 7.62
N VAL A 57 8.34 4.17 7.24
CA VAL A 57 8.80 4.23 5.85
C VAL A 57 9.96 3.28 5.68
N VAL A 58 10.06 2.67 4.51
CA VAL A 58 11.22 1.86 4.17
C VAL A 58 11.91 2.44 2.93
N LEU A 59 13.17 2.81 3.10
CA LEU A 59 14.02 3.46 2.11
C LEU A 59 15.16 2.52 1.72
N GLU A 60 15.71 2.70 0.52
CA GLU A 60 16.90 2.00 0.07
C GLU A 60 18.15 2.81 0.42
N LEU A 61 19.16 2.15 0.97
CA LEU A 61 20.47 2.73 1.18
C LEU A 61 21.28 2.62 -0.11
N GLN A 62 21.73 3.74 -0.68
CA GLN A 62 22.65 3.77 -1.80
C GLN A 62 24.12 3.73 -1.35
N ASP A 63 25.01 3.49 -2.30
CA ASP A 63 26.47 3.48 -2.16
C ASP A 63 27.04 4.81 -1.62
N ASN A 64 26.42 5.92 -1.99
CA ASN A 64 26.76 7.27 -1.53
C ASN A 64 26.19 7.62 -0.15
N GLY A 65 25.59 6.66 0.57
CA GLY A 65 24.99 6.85 1.89
C GLY A 65 23.59 7.47 1.87
N LYS A 66 23.04 7.82 0.69
CA LYS A 66 21.68 8.39 0.60
C LYS A 66 20.62 7.34 0.88
N LEU A 67 19.57 7.77 1.56
CA LEU A 67 18.35 7.01 1.77
C LEU A 67 17.31 7.47 0.75
N VAL A 68 16.88 6.57 -0.13
CA VAL A 68 16.06 6.91 -1.29
C VAL A 68 14.77 6.10 -1.39
N THR A 69 13.82 6.63 -2.13
CA THR A 69 12.61 5.93 -2.57
C THR A 69 12.87 5.04 -3.80
N SER A 70 11.88 4.23 -4.16
CA SER A 70 11.91 3.37 -5.37
C SER A 70 11.47 4.08 -6.65
N ASP A 71 11.24 5.39 -6.61
CA ASP A 71 10.81 6.17 -7.78
C ASP A 71 11.94 6.31 -8.82
N ASP A 72 11.58 6.69 -10.04
CA ASP A 72 12.51 7.05 -11.10
C ASP A 72 12.19 8.49 -11.61
N PRO A 73 13.05 9.49 -11.33
CA PRO A 73 14.29 9.40 -10.54
C PRO A 73 14.01 9.22 -9.03
N PRO A 74 14.96 8.61 -8.28
CA PRO A 74 14.79 8.37 -6.85
C PRO A 74 14.74 9.66 -6.03
N VAL A 75 13.83 9.72 -5.05
CA VAL A 75 13.69 10.85 -4.13
C VAL A 75 14.50 10.60 -2.87
N VAL A 76 15.39 11.53 -2.54
CA VAL A 76 16.26 11.44 -1.36
C VAL A 76 15.50 11.93 -0.12
N PHE A 77 15.52 11.12 0.93
CA PHE A 77 14.92 11.44 2.23
C PHE A 77 15.96 11.83 3.29
N GLY A 78 17.21 11.43 3.09
CA GLY A 78 18.30 11.72 4.00
C GLY A 78 19.61 11.10 3.52
N CYS A 79 20.66 11.31 4.30
CA CYS A 79 21.96 10.70 4.09
C CYS A 79 22.46 10.14 5.42
N LEU A 80 22.99 8.93 5.40
CA LEU A 80 23.76 8.38 6.51
C LEU A 80 25.22 8.83 6.39
N ASP A 81 25.84 9.11 7.52
CA ASP A 81 27.27 9.41 7.58
C ASP A 81 28.08 8.14 7.29
N ALA A 82 29.21 8.29 6.61
CA ALA A 82 30.13 7.20 6.31
C ALA A 82 30.62 6.52 7.59
N ASP A 83 30.87 7.31 8.64
CA ASP A 83 31.30 6.79 9.95
C ASP A 83 30.19 5.95 10.61
N TYR A 84 28.92 6.36 10.45
CA TYR A 84 27.77 5.61 10.95
C TYR A 84 27.57 4.29 10.19
N MET A 85 27.79 4.29 8.88
CA MET A 85 27.75 3.08 8.05
C MET A 85 28.86 2.09 8.41
N ILE A 86 30.08 2.58 8.70
CA ILE A 86 31.21 1.74 9.10
C ILE A 86 30.99 1.15 10.50
N GLN A 87 30.44 1.94 11.44
CA GLN A 87 30.13 1.46 12.80
C GLN A 87 29.00 0.43 12.82
N GLN A 88 27.97 0.60 12.00
CA GLN A 88 26.86 -0.34 11.92
C GLN A 88 27.23 -1.52 11.02
N SER A 89 27.94 -2.50 11.60
CA SER A 89 28.34 -3.73 10.93
C SER A 89 27.16 -4.36 10.17
N GLY A 90 27.24 -4.35 8.84
CA GLY A 90 26.29 -4.98 7.95
C GLY A 90 25.31 -4.06 7.24
N LEU A 91 25.44 -2.74 7.25
CA LEU A 91 24.67 -1.88 6.34
C LEU A 91 25.39 -1.74 4.99
N ASP A 92 24.85 -2.39 3.96
CA ASP A 92 25.40 -2.34 2.60
C ASP A 92 24.46 -1.59 1.64
N SER A 93 25.01 -1.07 0.54
CA SER A 93 24.21 -0.54 -0.56
C SER A 93 23.17 -1.56 -1.03
N GLY A 94 21.98 -1.09 -1.40
CA GLY A 94 20.82 -1.92 -1.75
C GLY A 94 20.06 -2.48 -0.54
N ASN A 95 20.51 -2.22 0.70
CA ASN A 95 19.76 -2.61 1.88
C ASN A 95 18.49 -1.76 2.01
N LEU A 96 17.37 -2.44 2.23
CA LEU A 96 16.10 -1.79 2.58
C LEU A 96 16.06 -1.55 4.08
N LEU A 97 16.05 -0.28 4.47
CA LEU A 97 16.11 0.20 5.84
C LEU A 97 14.78 0.81 6.27
N ARG A 98 14.35 0.49 7.48
CA ARG A 98 13.08 0.93 8.04
C ARG A 98 13.31 2.09 9.00
N PHE A 99 12.43 3.08 8.90
CA PHE A 99 12.41 4.25 9.76
C PHE A 99 10.99 4.50 10.26
N ALA A 100 10.86 5.02 11.47
CA ALA A 100 9.66 5.72 11.91
C ALA A 100 9.80 7.20 11.55
N ILE A 101 8.71 7.83 11.12
CA ILE A 101 8.63 9.29 11.04
C ILE A 101 8.40 9.80 12.45
N GLY A 102 9.34 10.61 12.94
CA GLY A 102 9.27 11.23 14.26
C GLY A 102 8.26 12.37 14.32
N ASP A 103 8.14 12.99 15.49
CA ASP A 103 7.18 14.07 15.73
C ASP A 103 7.53 15.34 14.94
N GLY A 104 8.79 15.47 14.48
CA GLY A 104 9.20 16.53 13.54
C GLY A 104 8.60 16.40 12.15
N GLY A 105 8.07 15.23 11.79
CA GLY A 105 7.30 15.01 10.57
C GLY A 105 8.10 15.17 9.27
N LEU A 106 7.41 15.61 8.21
CA LEU A 106 7.97 15.91 6.90
C LEU A 106 7.86 17.42 6.65
N SER A 107 8.96 18.05 6.24
CA SER A 107 9.04 19.47 5.91
C SER A 107 9.12 19.64 4.39
N PHE A 108 8.34 20.57 3.85
CA PHE A 108 8.27 20.84 2.41
C PHE A 108 8.66 22.29 2.12
N SER A 109 9.50 22.47 1.10
CA SER A 109 9.90 23.78 0.56
C SER A 109 9.62 23.75 -0.94
N ASP A 110 8.88 24.74 -1.45
CA ASP A 110 8.46 24.84 -2.86
C ASP A 110 7.79 23.56 -3.41
N GLY A 111 6.98 22.89 -2.59
CA GLY A 111 6.27 21.66 -2.96
C GLY A 111 7.16 20.41 -3.05
N LYS A 112 8.46 20.53 -2.72
CA LYS A 112 9.40 19.40 -2.66
C LYS A 112 9.73 19.06 -1.21
N LEU A 113 9.95 17.77 -0.94
CA LEU A 113 10.46 17.34 0.36
C LEU A 113 11.83 17.99 0.61
N ASP A 114 11.91 18.76 1.69
CA ASP A 114 13.15 19.40 2.15
C ASP A 114 13.80 18.58 3.26
N LYS A 115 13.00 18.16 4.26
CA LYS A 115 13.49 17.43 5.43
C LYS A 115 12.49 16.38 5.90
N ALA A 116 13.02 15.33 6.51
CA ALA A 116 12.24 14.28 7.15
C ALA A 116 12.88 13.93 8.50
N ASP A 117 12.08 13.94 9.57
CA ASP A 117 12.50 13.44 10.88
C ASP A 117 12.40 11.91 10.88
N LEU A 118 13.54 11.22 10.75
CA LEU A 118 13.62 9.77 10.56
C LEU A 118 14.33 9.08 11.71
N ASN A 119 13.64 8.17 12.38
CA ASN A 119 14.17 7.34 13.45
C ASN A 119 14.43 5.91 12.93
N TYR A 120 15.69 5.48 12.88
CA TYR A 120 16.05 4.16 12.38
C TYR A 120 15.48 3.03 13.24
N LEU A 121 14.78 2.08 12.62
CA LEU A 121 14.14 0.93 13.28
C LEU A 121 14.84 -0.40 12.97
N GLY A 122 15.73 -0.44 11.98
CA GLY A 122 16.40 -1.67 11.55
C GLY A 122 16.24 -1.98 10.07
N LYS A 123 16.75 -3.14 9.66
CA LYS A 123 16.56 -3.66 8.29
C LYS A 123 15.11 -4.09 8.06
N SER A 124 14.62 -3.88 6.85
CA SER A 124 13.31 -4.37 6.43
C SER A 124 13.33 -5.90 6.21
N ASN A 125 12.14 -6.51 6.20
CA ASN A 125 11.97 -7.94 5.92
C ASN A 125 12.54 -8.30 4.54
N ARG A 126 13.31 -9.38 4.49
CA ARG A 126 13.96 -9.93 3.29
C ARG A 126 12.99 -10.32 2.17
N ALA A 127 11.71 -10.52 2.49
CA ALA A 127 10.67 -10.79 1.49
C ALA A 127 10.26 -9.54 0.66
N ARG A 128 10.67 -8.34 1.07
CA ARG A 128 10.34 -7.09 0.37
C ARG A 128 11.34 -6.83 -0.75
N ALA A 129 10.85 -6.48 -1.93
CA ALA A 129 11.67 -6.29 -3.13
C ALA A 129 12.18 -4.84 -3.32
N PHE A 130 11.40 -3.83 -2.95
CA PHE A 130 11.68 -2.41 -3.28
C PHE A 130 11.41 -1.49 -2.11
N ALA A 131 12.03 -0.31 -2.08
CA ALA A 131 11.72 0.82 -1.20
C ALA A 131 10.27 1.34 -1.39
N ASP A 132 9.78 2.16 -0.45
CA ASP A 132 8.50 2.83 -0.62
C ASP A 132 8.63 3.91 -1.69
N SER A 133 7.57 4.11 -2.49
CA SER A 133 7.50 5.24 -3.41
C SER A 133 7.15 6.52 -2.67
N TYR A 134 7.59 7.66 -3.20
CA TYR A 134 7.35 8.98 -2.64
C TYR A 134 5.86 9.24 -2.43
N SER A 135 5.06 8.93 -3.45
CA SER A 135 3.60 9.09 -3.41
C SER A 135 2.95 8.27 -2.28
N LYS A 136 3.45 7.05 -2.01
CA LYS A 136 2.96 6.23 -0.91
C LYS A 136 3.31 6.85 0.45
N VAL A 137 4.53 7.36 0.60
CA VAL A 137 4.97 7.99 1.85
C VAL A 137 4.15 9.24 2.14
N LEU A 138 3.98 10.11 1.14
CA LEU A 138 3.16 11.32 1.25
C LEU A 138 1.71 11.01 1.56
N PHE A 139 1.08 10.10 0.81
CA PHE A 139 -0.31 9.74 1.05
C PHE A 139 -0.55 9.29 2.48
N GLN A 140 0.31 8.41 3.01
CA GLN A 140 0.19 7.94 4.39
C GLN A 140 0.37 9.07 5.41
N TYR A 141 1.25 10.03 5.12
CA TYR A 141 1.52 11.20 5.95
C TYR A 141 0.32 12.15 5.95
N THR A 142 -0.16 12.55 4.78
CA THR A 142 -1.33 13.42 4.63
C THR A 142 -2.56 12.82 5.29
N VAL A 143 -2.83 11.52 5.13
CA VAL A 143 -3.99 10.89 5.77
C VAL A 143 -3.89 10.86 7.31
N ARG A 144 -2.68 10.87 7.88
CA ARG A 144 -2.46 10.90 9.34
C ARG A 144 -2.54 12.31 9.93
N HIS A 145 -2.10 13.32 9.19
CA HIS A 145 -1.98 14.69 9.69
C HIS A 145 -3.11 15.61 9.21
N SER A 146 -3.74 15.29 8.10
CA SER A 146 -4.83 16.06 7.47
C SER A 146 -5.76 15.10 6.69
N PRO A 147 -6.51 14.22 7.38
CA PRO A 147 -7.39 13.27 6.71
C PRO A 147 -8.47 13.98 5.90
N LEU A 148 -8.65 13.56 4.64
CA LEU A 148 -9.72 14.05 3.77
C LEU A 148 -11.09 13.74 4.39
N LYS A 149 -11.87 14.79 4.62
CA LYS A 149 -13.26 14.69 5.12
C LYS A 149 -14.25 14.81 3.96
N ILE A 150 -15.46 14.32 4.19
CA ILE A 150 -16.56 14.49 3.25
C ILE A 150 -16.86 15.97 2.99
N ASP A 151 -16.70 16.83 4.00
CA ASP A 151 -16.91 18.27 3.89
C ASP A 151 -15.89 18.92 2.94
N ASP A 152 -14.66 18.43 2.88
CA ASP A 152 -13.63 18.92 1.95
C ASP A 152 -14.02 18.61 0.50
N LEU A 153 -14.66 17.46 0.26
CA LEU A 153 -15.20 17.09 -1.06
C LEU A 153 -16.42 17.93 -1.44
N LEU A 154 -17.30 18.22 -0.48
CA LEU A 154 -18.45 19.10 -0.72
C LEU A 154 -17.99 20.54 -1.00
N ALA A 155 -16.96 21.02 -0.30
CA ALA A 155 -16.39 22.34 -0.53
C ALA A 155 -15.78 22.48 -1.92
N SER A 156 -15.11 21.44 -2.45
CA SER A 156 -14.50 21.49 -3.78
C SER A 156 -15.54 21.51 -4.91
N ILE A 157 -16.66 20.79 -4.77
CA ILE A 157 -17.76 20.80 -5.74
C ILE A 157 -18.49 22.15 -5.75
N ASN A 158 -18.63 22.77 -4.58
CA ASN A 158 -19.31 24.05 -4.43
C ASN A 158 -18.39 25.26 -4.65
N SER A 159 -17.10 25.03 -4.94
CA SER A 159 -16.18 26.10 -5.33
C SER A 159 -16.60 26.63 -6.70
N PRO A 160 -16.99 27.91 -6.84
CA PRO A 160 -17.25 28.48 -8.15
C PRO A 160 -15.96 28.38 -8.98
N ASP A 161 -16.08 27.84 -10.19
CA ASP A 161 -15.02 27.70 -11.18
C ASP A 161 -14.71 29.08 -11.79
N ASP A 162 -14.26 30.02 -10.95
CA ASP A 162 -13.89 31.38 -11.35
C ASP A 162 -12.41 31.41 -11.78
N GLN A 163 -12.07 30.67 -12.83
CA GLN A 163 -11.13 31.11 -13.85
C GLN A 163 -10.94 30.09 -14.97
N GLN A 164 -11.06 30.60 -16.20
CA GLN A 164 -10.47 30.08 -17.45
C GLN A 164 -11.42 29.37 -18.44
N ASN A 165 -12.51 30.03 -18.80
CA ASN A 165 -13.06 29.98 -20.16
C ASN A 165 -12.94 31.37 -20.81
N LYS A 166 -11.71 31.84 -21.02
CA LYS A 166 -11.45 32.88 -22.04
C LYS A 166 -11.09 32.13 -23.32
N PRO A 167 -11.95 32.11 -24.36
CA PRO A 167 -11.51 31.65 -25.67
C PRO A 167 -10.40 32.59 -26.13
N CYS A 168 -9.19 32.06 -26.31
CA CYS A 168 -8.15 32.77 -27.03
C CYS A 168 -8.54 32.73 -28.51
N ASP A 169 -9.20 33.79 -29.01
CA ASP A 169 -9.25 34.06 -30.43
C ASP A 169 -7.81 34.29 -30.92
N MET A 170 -7.22 33.27 -31.56
CA MET A 170 -6.03 33.46 -32.37
C MET A 170 -6.48 34.04 -33.71
N ASP A 171 -6.26 35.33 -33.92
CA ASP A 171 -6.32 35.94 -35.25
C ASP A 171 -5.27 35.30 -36.16
N MET A 172 -5.72 34.48 -37.11
CA MET A 172 -4.87 33.98 -38.19
C MET A 172 -4.67 35.08 -39.22
N ALA A 173 -3.61 35.86 -39.06
CA ALA A 173 -3.10 36.74 -40.12
C ALA A 173 -2.14 35.96 -41.02
N GLY A 174 -2.48 35.85 -42.32
CA GLY A 174 -1.58 35.39 -43.38
C GLY A 174 -2.25 34.43 -44.36
#